data_AF-A0A4Y8C6Q9-F1
#
_entry.id   AF-A0A4Y8C6Q9-F1
#
_cell.length_a   1.000
_cell.length_b   1.000
_cell.length_c   1.000
_cell.angle_alpha   90.00
_cell.angle_beta   90.00
_cell.angle_gamma   90.00
#
_symmetry.space_group_name_H-M   'P 1'
#
loop_
_entity.id
_entity.type
_entity.pdbx_description
1 polymer ?
#
loop_
_entity_poly.entity_id
_entity_poly.type
_entity_poly.pdbx_seq_one_letter_code
_entity_poly.pdbx_strand_id
1 'polypeptide(L)'
;MTPVEFLKVVEMVRQKAFTQEGWDGGKGVDSNYTTMCRLLQEIEIYMTINKAVKYGDIGVMRRMVDPLILLFWGAGQVKYGREMLYYKWLLTPHVCSPELQHGILASSLVNWLGELWTHKAIDLMQEHMNLGCQIDMQCHKNSTHDIDKIFDRVCLTNTSQRIIRKMVEDAFGETMSGAHTTRSTEKDILSLATRLARDNRADPKLIGSGKGVYLSEDLWENGGNILETKFNMNSSSLIWFGTQSI
;
A
#
# COMPACT_ATOMS: atom_id res chain seq x y z
N MET A 1 -24.09 -15.89 16.13
CA MET A 1 -23.69 -14.47 16.21
C MET A 1 -24.51 -13.71 15.20
N THR A 2 -25.37 -12.82 15.66
CA THR A 2 -26.16 -11.96 14.78
C THR A 2 -25.29 -10.87 14.16
N PRO A 3 -25.68 -10.26 13.03
CA PRO A 3 -24.93 -9.17 12.41
C PRO A 3 -24.66 -7.99 13.36
N VAL A 4 -25.60 -7.73 14.28
CA VAL A 4 -25.49 -6.66 15.28
C VAL A 4 -24.47 -7.02 16.38
N GLU A 5 -24.45 -8.28 16.83
CA GLU A 5 -23.44 -8.77 17.77
C GLU A 5 -22.04 -8.75 17.15
N PHE A 6 -21.93 -9.10 15.86
CA PHE A 6 -20.67 -9.03 15.12
C PHE A 6 -20.15 -7.59 15.04
N LEU A 7 -21.00 -6.64 14.63
CA LEU A 7 -20.61 -5.23 14.56
C LEU A 7 -20.21 -4.66 15.92
N LYS A 8 -20.86 -5.09 17.02
CA LYS A 8 -20.44 -4.73 18.38
C LYS A 8 -19.07 -5.29 18.75
N VAL A 9 -18.77 -6.53 18.36
CA VAL A 9 -17.44 -7.13 18.58
C VAL A 9 -16.38 -6.42 17.74
N VAL A 10 -16.69 -6.07 16.49
CA VAL A 10 -15.79 -5.30 15.62
C VAL A 10 -15.52 -3.91 16.19
N GLU A 11 -16.56 -3.23 16.68
CA GLU A 11 -16.42 -1.92 17.30
C GLU A 11 -15.65 -2.01 18.62
N MET A 12 -15.87 -3.05 19.44
CA MET A 12 -15.04 -3.31 20.63
C MET A 12 -13.58 -3.61 20.28
N VAL A 13 -13.32 -4.41 19.26
CA VAL A 13 -11.96 -4.67 18.76
C VAL A 13 -11.36 -3.37 18.25
N ARG A 14 -12.14 -2.52 17.58
CA ARG A 14 -11.68 -1.21 17.16
C ARG A 14 -11.30 -0.35 18.37
N GLN A 15 -12.21 -0.22 19.32
CA GLN A 15 -12.02 0.56 20.53
C GLN A 15 -10.98 0.00 21.50
N LYS A 16 -10.57 -1.27 21.38
CA LYS A 16 -9.46 -1.86 22.16
C LYS A 16 -8.12 -1.78 21.41
N ALA A 17 -8.08 -2.22 20.15
CA ALA A 17 -6.85 -2.30 19.35
C ALA A 17 -6.40 -0.96 18.76
N PHE A 18 -7.30 0.02 18.68
CA PHE A 18 -7.03 1.37 18.19
C PHE A 18 -7.16 2.43 19.28
N THR A 19 -6.82 2.10 20.54
CA THR A 19 -6.62 3.13 21.57
C THR A 19 -5.24 3.76 21.45
N GLN A 20 -5.16 5.06 21.75
CA GLN A 20 -3.90 5.79 21.83
C GLN A 20 -2.89 5.12 22.79
N GLU A 21 -3.35 4.50 23.87
CA GLU A 21 -2.48 3.77 24.82
C GLU A 21 -1.86 2.50 24.22
N GLY A 22 -2.61 1.78 23.36
CA GLY A 22 -2.09 0.64 22.61
C GLY A 22 -1.09 1.05 21.51
N TRP A 23 -1.17 2.31 21.06
CA TRP A 23 -0.33 2.91 20.02
C TRP A 23 0.97 3.48 20.56
N ASP A 24 0.91 4.30 21.61
CA ASP A 24 2.07 5.00 22.17
C ASP A 24 2.98 4.05 22.97
N GLY A 25 2.45 2.89 23.38
CA GLY A 25 3.20 1.92 24.19
C GLY A 25 3.60 2.51 25.54
N GLY A 26 2.67 3.21 26.19
CA GLY A 26 2.90 3.93 27.46
C GLY A 26 3.56 3.07 28.55
N LYS A 27 4.11 3.72 29.59
CA LYS A 27 4.80 3.03 30.70
C LYS A 27 3.91 1.96 31.34
N GLY A 28 4.21 0.69 31.07
CA GLY A 28 3.47 -0.47 31.61
C GLY A 28 2.68 -1.28 30.58
N VAL A 29 2.71 -0.91 29.30
CA VAL A 29 2.02 -1.64 28.20
C VAL A 29 2.89 -2.81 27.70
N ASP A 30 2.25 -3.95 27.42
CA ASP A 30 2.89 -5.16 26.87
C ASP A 30 3.45 -4.89 25.47
N SER A 31 4.76 -5.05 25.28
CA SER A 31 5.42 -4.79 23.99
C SER A 31 4.92 -5.68 22.86
N ASN A 32 4.46 -6.91 23.13
CA ASN A 32 3.82 -7.74 22.11
C ASN A 32 2.51 -7.12 21.65
N TYR A 33 1.71 -6.63 22.60
CA TYR A 33 0.42 -6.03 22.33
C TYR A 33 0.58 -4.77 21.47
N THR A 34 1.49 -3.87 21.84
CA THR A 34 1.80 -2.66 21.07
C THR A 34 2.29 -3.00 19.66
N THR A 35 3.22 -3.95 19.52
CA THR A 35 3.71 -4.40 18.21
C THR A 35 2.57 -4.94 17.32
N MET A 36 1.64 -5.72 17.89
CA MET A 36 0.49 -6.24 17.14
C MET A 36 -0.50 -5.16 16.75
N CYS A 37 -0.72 -4.15 17.60
CA CYS A 37 -1.57 -3.00 17.28
C CYS A 37 -0.96 -2.17 16.14
N ARG A 38 0.35 -1.89 16.18
CA ARG A 38 1.07 -1.20 15.11
C ARG A 38 1.03 -1.97 13.77
N LEU A 39 1.21 -3.28 13.81
CA LEU A 39 1.05 -4.14 12.62
C LEU A 39 -0.36 -4.04 12.03
N LEU A 40 -1.41 -4.03 12.87
CA LEU A 40 -2.79 -3.90 12.38
C LEU A 40 -3.05 -2.58 11.65
N GLN A 41 -2.42 -1.47 12.09
CA GLN A 41 -2.52 -0.17 11.41
C GLN A 41 -1.91 -0.23 9.99
N GLU A 42 -0.73 -0.82 9.86
CA GLU A 42 -0.05 -0.97 8.56
C GLU A 42 -0.86 -1.86 7.62
N ILE A 43 -1.40 -2.98 8.15
CA ILE A 43 -2.26 -3.87 7.38
C ILE A 43 -3.54 -3.16 6.94
N GLU A 44 -4.17 -2.35 7.79
CA GLU A 44 -5.37 -1.59 7.42
C GLU A 44 -5.09 -0.67 6.22
N ILE A 45 -3.99 0.08 6.24
CA ILE A 45 -3.60 0.96 5.12
C ILE A 45 -3.33 0.16 3.86
N TYR A 46 -2.50 -0.88 3.97
CA TYR A 46 -2.16 -1.75 2.83
C TYR A 46 -3.40 -2.34 2.17
N MET A 47 -4.34 -2.85 2.98
CA MET A 47 -5.57 -3.45 2.50
C MET A 47 -6.52 -2.42 1.90
N THR A 48 -6.58 -1.21 2.49
CA THR A 48 -7.38 -0.08 1.98
C THR A 48 -6.90 0.35 0.59
N ILE A 49 -5.60 0.51 0.40
CA ILE A 49 -5.00 0.87 -0.90
C ILE A 49 -5.24 -0.25 -1.91
N ASN A 50 -5.01 -1.51 -1.55
CA ASN A 50 -5.26 -2.64 -2.44
C ASN A 50 -6.71 -2.71 -2.91
N LYS A 51 -7.66 -2.42 -2.03
CA LYS A 51 -9.08 -2.35 -2.40
C LYS A 51 -9.33 -1.15 -3.32
N ALA A 52 -8.83 0.03 -2.98
CA ALA A 52 -8.97 1.23 -3.81
C ALA A 52 -8.43 1.00 -5.23
N VAL A 53 -7.24 0.41 -5.35
CA VAL A 53 -6.60 0.05 -6.63
C VAL A 53 -7.50 -0.87 -7.43
N LYS A 54 -7.97 -1.99 -6.86
CA LYS A 54 -8.88 -2.92 -7.57
C LYS A 54 -10.17 -2.26 -8.04
N TYR A 55 -10.70 -1.37 -7.21
CA TYR A 55 -11.98 -0.71 -7.43
C TYR A 55 -11.87 0.49 -8.37
N GLY A 56 -10.65 0.93 -8.73
CA GLY A 56 -10.49 2.17 -9.47
C GLY A 56 -10.84 3.42 -8.64
N ASP A 57 -10.88 3.31 -7.31
CA ASP A 57 -11.35 4.37 -6.43
C ASP A 57 -10.25 5.41 -6.18
N ILE A 58 -10.14 6.34 -7.12
CA ILE A 58 -9.21 7.47 -7.04
C ILE A 58 -9.45 8.39 -5.85
N GLY A 59 -10.67 8.41 -5.29
CA GLY A 59 -11.01 9.21 -4.12
C GLY A 59 -10.38 8.65 -2.85
N VAL A 60 -10.46 7.33 -2.67
CA VAL A 60 -9.74 6.65 -1.58
C VAL A 60 -8.23 6.76 -1.78
N MET A 61 -7.72 6.57 -3.00
CA MET A 61 -6.27 6.75 -3.25
C MET A 61 -5.79 8.14 -2.86
N ARG A 62 -6.54 9.19 -3.22
CA ARG A 62 -6.22 10.58 -2.82
C ARG A 62 -6.13 10.74 -1.30
N ARG A 63 -7.01 10.11 -0.54
CA ARG A 63 -6.98 10.15 0.94
C ARG A 63 -5.81 9.39 1.53
N MET A 64 -5.35 8.33 0.87
CA MET A 64 -4.24 7.49 1.35
C MET A 64 -2.85 8.11 1.10
N VAL A 65 -2.75 9.19 0.31
CA VAL A 65 -1.49 9.90 0.09
C VAL A 65 -0.86 10.39 1.39
N ASP A 66 -1.64 11.02 2.29
CA ASP A 66 -1.10 11.59 3.53
C ASP A 66 -0.59 10.51 4.51
N PRO A 67 -1.36 9.43 4.81
CA PRO A 67 -0.85 8.31 5.60
C PRO A 67 0.41 7.67 5.01
N LEU A 68 0.46 7.49 3.68
CA LEU A 68 1.60 6.87 3.01
C LEU A 68 2.88 7.70 3.15
N ILE A 69 2.77 9.03 3.10
CA ILE A 69 3.92 9.91 3.35
C ILE A 69 4.52 9.59 4.72
N LEU A 70 3.71 9.58 5.78
CA LEU A 70 4.17 9.29 7.13
C LEU A 70 4.83 7.92 7.23
N LEU A 71 4.19 6.88 6.69
CA LEU A 71 4.73 5.52 6.71
C LEU A 71 6.06 5.39 5.98
N PHE A 72 6.21 5.98 4.78
CA PHE A 72 7.48 5.90 4.05
C PHE A 72 8.60 6.64 4.77
N TRP A 73 8.33 7.79 5.38
CA TRP A 73 9.33 8.50 6.16
C TRP A 73 9.69 7.76 7.44
N GLY A 74 8.70 7.25 8.17
CA GLY A 74 8.90 6.46 9.39
C GLY A 74 9.67 5.16 9.14
N ALA A 75 9.41 4.49 8.02
CA ALA A 75 10.11 3.26 7.62
C ALA A 75 11.52 3.51 7.01
N GLY A 76 12.00 4.76 7.00
CA GLY A 76 13.29 5.12 6.41
C GLY A 76 13.34 5.09 4.88
N GLN A 77 12.19 4.93 4.21
CA GLN A 77 12.05 4.91 2.76
C GLN A 77 11.97 6.33 2.16
N VAL A 78 13.03 7.10 2.38
CA VAL A 78 13.11 8.55 2.07
C VAL A 78 12.83 8.87 0.60
N LYS A 79 13.23 8.02 -0.35
CA LYS A 79 12.97 8.24 -1.78
C LYS A 79 11.47 8.25 -2.08
N TYR A 80 10.78 7.19 -1.68
CA TYR A 80 9.32 7.08 -1.81
C TYR A 80 8.60 8.17 -1.01
N GLY A 81 9.07 8.49 0.20
CA GLY A 81 8.52 9.59 0.99
C GLY A 81 8.60 10.96 0.30
N ARG A 82 9.69 11.24 -0.44
CA ARG A 82 9.83 12.47 -1.23
C ARG A 82 8.93 12.49 -2.46
N GLU A 83 8.87 11.37 -3.18
CA GLU A 83 7.97 11.23 -4.33
C GLU A 83 6.51 11.42 -3.92
N MET A 84 6.11 10.85 -2.78
CA MET A 84 4.76 11.01 -2.24
C MET A 84 4.46 12.45 -1.80
N LEU A 85 5.44 13.18 -1.25
CA LEU A 85 5.29 14.61 -0.95
C LEU A 85 5.09 15.44 -2.23
N TYR A 86 5.87 15.15 -3.28
CA TYR A 86 5.69 15.80 -4.58
C TYR A 86 4.34 15.46 -5.19
N TYR A 87 3.91 14.20 -5.09
CA TYR A 87 2.60 13.74 -5.51
C TYR A 87 1.48 14.48 -4.77
N LYS A 88 1.60 14.64 -3.43
CA LYS A 88 0.67 15.44 -2.64
C LYS A 88 0.64 16.91 -3.07
N TRP A 89 1.79 17.50 -3.38
CA TRP A 89 1.88 18.86 -3.88
C TRP A 89 1.09 19.03 -5.19
N LEU A 90 1.22 18.11 -6.15
CA LEU A 90 0.44 18.12 -7.40
C LEU A 90 -1.08 18.00 -7.15
N LEU A 91 -1.47 17.27 -6.11
CA LEU A 91 -2.87 17.09 -5.70
C LEU A 91 -3.39 18.21 -4.79
N THR A 92 -2.59 19.24 -4.51
CA THR A 92 -2.99 20.35 -3.65
C THR A 92 -3.84 21.35 -4.45
N PRO A 93 -4.94 21.89 -3.87
CA PRO A 93 -5.73 22.93 -4.52
C PRO A 93 -4.83 24.09 -4.99
N HIS A 94 -5.15 24.68 -6.15
CA HIS A 94 -4.41 25.79 -6.78
C HIS A 94 -3.05 25.47 -7.40
N VAL A 95 -2.46 24.29 -7.17
CA VAL A 95 -1.23 23.86 -7.88
C VAL A 95 -1.55 23.32 -9.26
N CYS A 96 -2.46 22.35 -9.33
CA CYS A 96 -2.99 21.79 -10.57
C CYS A 96 -4.50 22.04 -10.66
N SER A 97 -5.03 22.15 -11.89
CA SER A 97 -6.48 22.23 -12.10
C SER A 97 -7.17 20.94 -11.62
N PRO A 98 -8.45 20.97 -11.21
CA PRO A 98 -9.17 19.77 -10.79
C PRO A 98 -9.15 18.65 -11.85
N GLU A 99 -9.22 19.01 -13.13
CA GLU A 99 -9.16 18.09 -14.26
C GLU A 99 -7.80 17.42 -14.36
N LEU A 100 -6.72 18.19 -14.18
CA LEU A 100 -5.36 17.65 -14.17
C LEU A 100 -5.12 16.74 -12.96
N GLN A 101 -5.60 17.13 -11.78
CA GLN A 101 -5.51 16.28 -10.58
C GLN A 101 -6.26 14.96 -10.77
N HIS A 102 -7.45 15.02 -11.37
CA HIS A 102 -8.21 13.82 -11.72
C HIS A 102 -7.43 12.96 -12.73
N GLY A 103 -6.86 13.56 -13.78
CA GLY A 103 -6.05 12.87 -14.77
C GLY A 103 -4.82 12.18 -14.17
N ILE A 104 -4.11 12.84 -13.24
CA ILE A 104 -2.95 12.28 -12.53
C ILE A 104 -3.35 11.07 -11.67
N LEU A 105 -4.49 11.14 -10.97
CA LEU A 105 -4.97 10.01 -10.17
C LEU A 105 -5.48 8.87 -11.06
N ALA A 106 -6.24 9.18 -12.11
CA ALA A 106 -6.78 8.19 -13.03
C ALA A 106 -5.67 7.47 -13.81
N SER A 107 -4.61 8.17 -14.21
CA SER A 107 -3.49 7.58 -14.95
C SER A 107 -2.61 6.67 -14.09
N SER A 108 -2.69 6.76 -12.76
CA SER A 108 -1.98 5.84 -11.86
C SER A 108 -2.56 4.41 -11.89
N LEU A 109 -3.77 4.24 -12.44
CA LEU A 109 -4.45 2.97 -12.55
C LEU A 109 -4.71 2.60 -14.01
N VAL A 110 -4.76 1.30 -14.26
CA VAL A 110 -5.08 0.74 -15.58
C VAL A 110 -6.05 -0.42 -15.43
N ASN A 111 -7.07 -0.46 -16.29
CA ASN A 111 -8.02 -1.57 -16.35
C ASN A 111 -7.80 -2.39 -17.62
N TRP A 112 -7.02 -3.47 -17.51
CA TRP A 112 -6.66 -4.29 -18.67
C TRP A 112 -7.82 -5.11 -19.24
N LEU A 113 -8.73 -5.54 -18.36
CA LEU A 113 -9.81 -6.43 -18.73
C LEU A 113 -11.06 -5.67 -19.17
N GLY A 114 -11.12 -4.35 -18.90
CA GLY A 114 -12.34 -3.56 -19.09
C GLY A 114 -13.49 -3.97 -18.17
N GLU A 115 -13.22 -4.82 -17.17
CA GLU A 115 -14.20 -5.34 -16.24
C GLU A 115 -14.22 -4.52 -14.94
N LEU A 116 -15.31 -4.65 -14.17
CA LEU A 116 -15.37 -4.08 -12.83
C LEU A 116 -14.40 -4.85 -11.91
N TRP A 117 -13.74 -4.13 -10.99
CA TRP A 117 -12.83 -4.70 -9.98
C TRP A 117 -11.47 -5.23 -10.47
N THR A 118 -11.13 -5.02 -11.75
CA THR A 118 -9.91 -5.55 -12.37
C THR A 118 -8.81 -4.51 -12.58
N HIS A 119 -8.94 -3.34 -11.95
CA HIS A 119 -7.93 -2.29 -12.02
C HIS A 119 -6.64 -2.72 -11.32
N LYS A 120 -5.51 -2.26 -11.85
CA LYS A 120 -4.15 -2.47 -11.33
C LYS A 120 -3.39 -1.15 -11.33
N ALA A 121 -2.37 -1.04 -10.47
CA ALA A 121 -1.43 0.06 -10.55
C ALA A 121 -0.66 0.02 -11.88
N ILE A 122 -0.44 1.18 -12.49
CA ILE A 122 0.25 1.30 -13.78
C ILE A 122 1.70 0.82 -13.72
N ASP A 123 2.38 1.04 -12.60
CA ASP A 123 3.75 0.58 -12.38
C ASP A 123 3.85 -0.96 -12.43
N LEU A 124 2.91 -1.65 -11.77
CA LEU A 124 2.81 -3.11 -11.84
C LEU A 124 2.56 -3.60 -13.29
N MET A 125 1.81 -2.83 -14.08
CA MET A 125 1.66 -3.12 -15.50
C MET A 125 3.00 -3.01 -16.23
N GLN A 126 3.73 -1.93 -16.00
CA GLN A 126 5.02 -1.68 -16.65
C GLN A 126 6.02 -2.78 -16.27
N GLU A 127 6.03 -3.21 -15.01
CA GLU A 127 6.84 -4.33 -14.54
C GLU A 127 6.50 -5.64 -15.29
N HIS A 128 5.21 -6.00 -15.39
CA HIS A 128 4.80 -7.20 -16.12
C HIS A 128 5.14 -7.15 -17.61
N MET A 129 5.03 -5.97 -18.24
CA MET A 129 5.39 -5.78 -19.64
C MET A 129 6.90 -5.94 -19.83
N ASN A 130 7.70 -5.32 -18.97
CA ASN A 130 9.15 -5.45 -18.99
C ASN A 130 9.61 -6.90 -18.79
N LEU A 131 8.99 -7.62 -17.85
CA LEU A 131 9.27 -9.04 -17.63
C LEU A 131 8.95 -9.88 -18.87
N GLY A 132 7.82 -9.62 -19.52
CA GLY A 132 7.45 -10.28 -20.79
C GLY A 132 8.52 -10.08 -21.86
N CYS A 133 8.98 -8.83 -22.03
CA CYS A 133 10.05 -8.51 -22.99
C CYS A 133 11.36 -9.24 -22.64
N GLN A 134 11.74 -9.28 -21.36
CA GLN A 134 12.94 -9.99 -20.93
C GLN A 134 12.87 -11.50 -21.19
N ILE A 135 11.73 -12.14 -20.89
CA ILE A 135 11.53 -13.57 -21.17
C ILE A 135 11.64 -13.83 -22.67
N ASP A 136 10.98 -13.00 -23.49
CA ASP A 136 11.00 -13.18 -24.94
C ASP A 136 12.42 -13.01 -25.52
N MET A 137 13.18 -12.01 -25.04
CA MET A 137 14.60 -11.83 -25.36
C MET A 137 15.46 -13.03 -24.95
N GLN A 138 15.21 -13.62 -23.78
CA GLN A 138 15.95 -14.78 -23.29
C GLN A 138 15.64 -16.06 -24.08
N CYS A 139 14.38 -16.24 -24.49
CA CYS A 139 13.95 -17.39 -25.29
C CYS A 139 14.45 -17.33 -26.74
N HIS A 140 14.65 -16.12 -27.30
CA HIS A 140 15.01 -15.93 -28.70
C HIS A 140 16.34 -15.18 -28.84
N LYS A 141 17.42 -15.77 -28.30
CA LYS A 141 18.80 -15.27 -28.45
C LYS A 141 19.36 -15.47 -29.86
N ASN A 142 18.74 -14.87 -30.87
CA ASN A 142 19.22 -14.91 -32.26
C ASN A 142 19.32 -13.50 -32.84
N SER A 143 20.17 -13.32 -33.85
CA SER A 143 20.45 -12.02 -34.49
C SER A 143 19.28 -11.47 -35.31
N THR A 144 18.19 -12.22 -35.45
CA THR A 144 16.99 -11.85 -36.21
C THR A 144 15.84 -11.43 -35.30
N HIS A 145 16.02 -11.50 -33.98
CA HIS A 145 15.04 -11.09 -32.98
C HIS A 145 15.31 -9.65 -32.55
N ASP A 146 14.72 -8.73 -33.29
CA ASP A 146 14.86 -7.29 -33.10
C ASP A 146 13.73 -6.71 -32.23
N ILE A 147 13.89 -5.47 -31.78
CA ILE A 147 12.96 -4.76 -30.88
C ILE A 147 11.54 -4.74 -31.46
N ASP A 148 11.38 -4.54 -32.76
CA ASP A 148 10.06 -4.53 -33.42
C ASP A 148 9.32 -5.85 -33.24
N LYS A 149 10.04 -6.98 -33.29
CA LYS A 149 9.44 -8.31 -33.06
C LYS A 149 9.05 -8.53 -31.61
N ILE A 150 9.83 -8.03 -30.67
CA ILE A 150 9.47 -8.06 -29.24
C ILE A 150 8.22 -7.20 -29.00
N PHE A 151 8.15 -6.03 -29.63
CA PHE A 151 7.01 -5.13 -29.50
C PHE A 151 5.72 -5.74 -30.05
N ASP A 152 5.76 -6.27 -31.28
CA ASP A 152 4.61 -6.92 -31.91
C ASP A 152 4.14 -8.15 -31.13
N ARG A 153 5.09 -8.93 -30.64
CA ARG A 153 4.79 -10.24 -30.03
C ARG A 153 4.49 -10.14 -28.55
N VAL A 154 5.04 -9.20 -27.81
CA VAL A 154 4.82 -9.07 -26.36
C VAL A 154 3.94 -7.88 -26.05
N CYS A 155 4.25 -6.67 -26.54
CA CYS A 155 3.54 -5.46 -26.14
C CYS A 155 2.12 -5.38 -26.72
N LEU A 156 1.92 -5.77 -27.98
CA LEU A 156 0.60 -5.70 -28.62
C LEU A 156 -0.32 -6.86 -28.26
N THR A 157 0.23 -8.04 -27.96
CA THR A 157 -0.58 -9.25 -27.77
C THR A 157 -0.61 -9.77 -26.34
N ASN A 158 0.03 -9.11 -25.36
CA ASN A 158 0.11 -9.56 -23.96
C ASN A 158 -1.26 -9.98 -23.39
N THR A 159 -2.26 -9.11 -23.56
CA THR A 159 -3.62 -9.30 -23.05
C THR A 159 -4.28 -10.52 -23.69
N SER A 160 -4.15 -10.67 -25.01
CA SER A 160 -4.70 -11.79 -25.77
C SER A 160 -3.98 -13.11 -25.48
N GLN A 161 -2.64 -13.09 -25.37
CA GLN A 161 -1.83 -14.24 -25.02
C GLN A 161 -2.18 -14.77 -23.62
N ARG A 162 -2.48 -13.89 -22.67
CA ARG A 162 -2.93 -14.30 -21.34
C ARG A 162 -4.27 -15.03 -21.37
N ILE A 163 -5.21 -14.55 -22.20
CA ILE A 163 -6.51 -15.21 -22.39
C ILE A 163 -6.33 -16.57 -23.07
N ILE A 164 -5.55 -16.63 -24.14
CA ILE A 164 -5.27 -17.88 -24.87
C ILE A 164 -4.57 -18.89 -23.95
N ARG A 165 -3.55 -18.46 -23.20
CA ARG A 165 -2.87 -19.32 -22.21
C ARG A 165 -3.87 -19.88 -21.23
N LYS A 166 -4.76 -19.05 -20.66
CA LYS A 166 -5.79 -19.51 -19.73
C LYS A 166 -6.74 -20.52 -20.38
N MET A 167 -7.20 -20.27 -21.62
CA MET A 167 -8.05 -21.22 -22.34
C MET A 167 -7.35 -22.56 -22.60
N VAL A 168 -6.05 -22.53 -22.89
CA VAL A 168 -5.22 -23.73 -23.06
C VAL A 168 -5.06 -24.47 -21.73
N GLU A 169 -4.67 -23.78 -20.65
CA GLU A 169 -4.56 -24.34 -19.30
C GLU A 169 -5.89 -24.98 -18.84
N ASP A 170 -7.03 -24.30 -19.07
CA ASP A 170 -8.38 -24.81 -18.76
C ASP A 170 -8.72 -26.06 -19.60
N ALA A 171 -8.33 -26.09 -20.88
CA ALA A 171 -8.60 -27.22 -21.79
C ALA A 171 -7.76 -28.46 -21.47
N PHE A 172 -6.52 -28.28 -21.01
CA PHE A 172 -5.60 -29.37 -20.67
C PHE A 172 -5.63 -29.76 -19.19
N GLY A 173 -6.37 -29.03 -18.35
CA GLY A 173 -6.52 -29.32 -16.93
C GLY A 173 -5.27 -29.04 -16.08
N GLU A 174 -4.22 -28.47 -16.68
CA GLU A 174 -3.03 -28.01 -15.98
C GLU A 174 -3.08 -26.49 -15.80
N THR A 175 -3.57 -26.05 -14.64
CA THR A 175 -3.38 -24.67 -14.21
C THR A 175 -1.98 -24.49 -13.63
N MET A 176 -1.10 -23.77 -14.33
CA MET A 176 0.06 -23.18 -13.68
C MET A 176 -0.44 -22.10 -12.71
N SER A 177 -0.50 -22.42 -11.42
CA SER A 177 -1.05 -21.52 -10.40
C SER A 177 -0.15 -20.29 -10.18
N GLY A 178 -0.24 -19.29 -11.07
CA GLY A 178 0.26 -17.93 -10.83
C GLY A 178 -0.80 -17.02 -10.19
N ALA A 179 -2.06 -17.46 -10.17
CA ALA A 179 -3.16 -16.69 -9.61
C ALA A 179 -3.23 -16.88 -8.09
N HIS A 180 -2.76 -15.87 -7.34
CA HIS A 180 -3.20 -15.72 -5.96
C HIS A 180 -4.70 -15.42 -5.98
N THR A 181 -5.51 -16.40 -5.55
CA THR A 181 -6.93 -16.23 -5.28
C THR A 181 -7.13 -14.97 -4.46
N THR A 182 -7.95 -14.06 -4.96
CA THR A 182 -8.22 -12.79 -4.32
C THR A 182 -9.09 -13.05 -3.09
N ARG A 183 -8.44 -13.21 -1.95
CA ARG A 183 -9.11 -13.46 -0.67
C ARG A 183 -9.90 -12.22 -0.25
N SER A 184 -11.05 -12.42 0.40
CA SER A 184 -11.93 -11.33 0.81
C SER A 184 -11.23 -10.49 1.88
N THR A 185 -10.66 -9.37 1.44
CA THR A 185 -9.86 -8.42 2.22
C THR A 185 -10.56 -7.99 3.52
N GLU A 186 -11.86 -7.72 3.47
CA GLU A 186 -12.66 -7.35 4.65
C GLU A 186 -12.74 -8.49 5.67
N LYS A 187 -13.05 -9.70 5.19
CA LYS A 187 -13.10 -10.91 6.03
C LYS A 187 -11.73 -11.27 6.56
N ASP A 188 -10.66 -10.97 5.84
CA ASP A 188 -9.29 -11.22 6.29
C ASP A 188 -8.88 -10.27 7.42
N ILE A 189 -9.17 -8.97 7.32
CA ILE A 189 -8.91 -8.00 8.41
C ILE A 189 -9.68 -8.43 9.66
N LEU A 190 -10.97 -8.70 9.49
CA LEU A 190 -11.85 -9.13 10.58
C LEU A 190 -11.42 -10.48 11.14
N SER A 191 -11.03 -11.44 10.30
CA SER A 191 -10.53 -12.75 10.73
C SER A 191 -9.18 -12.66 11.42
N LEU A 192 -8.29 -11.77 10.99
CA LEU A 192 -6.98 -11.56 11.61
C LEU A 192 -7.16 -10.93 12.98
N ALA A 193 -7.94 -9.85 13.07
CA ALA A 193 -8.27 -9.19 14.31
C ALA A 193 -9.02 -10.12 15.28
N THR A 194 -9.97 -10.93 14.78
CA THR A 194 -10.68 -11.94 15.57
C THR A 194 -9.76 -13.05 16.04
N ARG A 195 -8.80 -13.51 15.23
CA ARG A 195 -7.79 -14.50 15.65
C ARG A 195 -6.90 -13.94 16.75
N LEU A 196 -6.45 -12.69 16.61
CA LEU A 196 -5.64 -12.02 17.63
C LEU A 196 -6.40 -11.87 18.95
N ALA A 197 -7.69 -11.53 18.90
CA ALA A 197 -8.56 -11.47 20.07
C ALA A 197 -8.81 -12.85 20.69
N ARG A 198 -9.18 -13.86 19.88
CA ARG A 198 -9.49 -15.22 20.33
C ARG A 198 -8.28 -15.92 20.95
N ASP A 199 -7.11 -15.72 20.40
CA ASP A 199 -5.89 -16.38 20.85
C ASP A 199 -5.26 -15.64 22.07
N ASN A 200 -5.99 -14.71 22.70
CA ASN A 200 -5.54 -13.84 23.81
C ASN A 200 -4.19 -13.15 23.53
N ARG A 201 -3.97 -12.77 22.26
CA ARG A 201 -2.80 -12.01 21.81
C ARG A 201 -3.08 -10.51 21.69
N ALA A 202 -4.34 -10.12 21.89
CA ALA A 202 -4.82 -8.75 21.88
C ALA A 202 -5.22 -8.25 23.28
N ASP A 203 -4.89 -8.97 24.36
CA ASP A 203 -5.02 -8.44 25.72
C ASP A 203 -3.62 -8.11 26.25
N PRO A 204 -3.44 -6.93 26.89
CA PRO A 204 -2.16 -6.56 27.47
C PRO A 204 -1.82 -7.51 28.62
N LYS A 205 -0.69 -8.21 28.55
CA LYS A 205 -0.22 -9.00 29.70
C LYS A 205 0.34 -8.05 30.76
N LEU A 206 -0.16 -8.20 31.99
CA LEU A 206 0.41 -7.53 33.16
C LEU A 206 1.89 -7.95 33.30
N ILE A 207 2.75 -6.93 33.28
CA ILE A 207 4.19 -6.88 33.53
C ILE A 207 4.83 -8.22 33.96
N GLY A 208 5.76 -8.73 33.14
CA GLY A 208 6.78 -9.70 33.56
C GLY A 208 6.94 -10.97 32.71
N SER A 209 6.08 -11.24 31.72
CA SER A 209 6.06 -12.55 31.05
C SER A 209 6.86 -12.66 29.73
N GLY A 210 7.92 -11.86 29.53
CA GLY A 210 8.72 -12.00 28.30
C GLY A 210 10.00 -11.17 28.29
N LYS A 211 11.11 -11.75 28.73
CA LYS A 211 12.45 -11.26 28.35
C LYS A 211 12.59 -11.40 26.82
N GLY A 212 12.89 -10.31 26.12
CA GLY A 212 13.36 -10.35 24.73
C GLY A 212 12.34 -10.09 23.62
N VAL A 213 11.19 -9.47 23.91
CA VAL A 213 10.20 -9.14 22.88
C VAL A 213 10.57 -7.80 22.21
N TYR A 214 10.75 -7.83 20.88
CA TYR A 214 10.96 -6.63 20.06
C TYR A 214 9.71 -5.75 20.07
N LEU A 215 9.88 -4.51 20.54
CA LEU A 215 8.88 -3.45 20.41
C LEU A 215 9.07 -2.83 19.01
N SER A 216 8.07 -2.94 18.15
CA SER A 216 8.14 -2.30 16.83
C SER A 216 8.22 -0.79 16.96
N GLU A 217 8.88 -0.11 16.04
CA GLU A 217 8.89 1.36 16.01
C GLU A 217 7.51 1.91 15.67
N ASP A 218 7.23 3.13 16.14
CA ASP A 218 6.03 3.86 15.72
C ASP A 218 6.31 4.59 14.41
N LEU A 219 5.90 4.03 13.28
CA LEU A 219 6.17 4.64 11.98
C LEU A 219 5.44 5.97 11.80
N TRP A 220 4.31 6.18 12.46
CA TRP A 220 3.52 7.41 12.33
C TRP A 220 4.16 8.56 13.08
N GLU A 221 4.49 8.33 14.36
CA GLU A 221 5.15 9.33 15.19
C GLU A 221 6.56 9.61 14.65
N ASN A 222 7.32 8.58 14.30
CA ASN A 222 8.66 8.73 13.72
C ASN A 222 8.61 9.50 12.39
N GLY A 223 7.69 9.12 11.49
CA GLY A 223 7.49 9.81 10.22
C GLY A 223 7.13 11.29 10.41
N GLY A 224 6.24 11.59 11.35
CA GLY A 224 5.86 12.95 11.73
C GLY A 224 7.04 13.77 12.26
N ASN A 225 7.78 13.22 13.22
CA ASN A 225 8.95 13.86 13.84
C ASN A 225 10.05 14.17 12.81
N ILE A 226 10.30 13.25 11.87
CA ILE A 226 11.28 13.45 10.79
C ILE A 226 10.86 14.61 9.88
N LEU A 227 9.58 14.65 9.49
CA LEU A 227 9.05 15.71 8.63
C LEU A 227 9.05 17.07 9.31
N GLU A 228 8.65 17.13 10.58
CA GLU A 228 8.68 18.35 11.38
C GLU A 228 10.10 18.88 11.54
N THR A 229 11.05 18.01 11.86
CA THR A 229 12.47 18.37 11.96
C THR A 229 12.98 18.98 10.65
N LYS A 230 12.63 18.36 9.51
CA LYS A 230 13.01 18.88 8.19
C LYS A 230 12.35 20.20 7.85
N PHE A 231 11.08 20.38 8.22
CA PHE A 231 10.38 21.64 8.05
C PHE A 231 11.07 22.76 8.85
N ASN A 232 11.39 22.50 10.12
CA ASN A 232 12.04 23.47 11.00
C ASN A 232 13.46 23.83 10.54
N MET A 233 14.23 22.86 10.02
CA MET A 233 15.54 23.11 9.42
C MET A 233 15.45 24.01 8.17
N ASN A 234 14.49 23.73 7.29
CA ASN A 234 14.29 24.54 6.07
C ASN A 234 13.76 25.95 6.37
N SER A 235 12.84 26.09 7.33
CA SER A 235 12.33 27.41 7.76
C SER A 235 13.43 28.25 8.42
N SER A 236 14.33 27.63 9.19
CA SER A 236 15.49 28.31 9.79
C SER A 236 16.50 28.81 8.74
N SER A 237 16.62 28.12 7.60
CA SER A 237 17.46 28.55 6.48
C SER A 237 16.85 29.67 5.62
N LEU A 238 15.52 29.83 5.63
CA LEU A 238 14.81 30.93 4.95
C LEU A 238 14.90 32.25 5.71
N ILE A 239 15.09 32.22 7.03
CA ILE A 239 15.24 33.44 7.86
C ILE A 239 16.57 34.17 7.58
N TRP A 240 17.57 33.51 6.98
CA TRP A 240 18.86 34.13 6.63
C TRP A 240 18.85 34.94 5.31
N PHE A 241 17.81 34.82 4.48
CA PHE A 241 17.68 35.59 3.22
C PHE A 241 16.77 36.82 3.34
N GLY A 242 16.25 37.13 4.53
CA GLY A 242 15.23 38.15 4.76
C GLY A 242 15.69 39.49 5.36
N THR A 243 17.00 39.75 5.44
CA THR A 243 17.52 41.06 5.90
C THR A 243 18.60 41.59 4.95
N GLN A 244 18.20 42.05 3.78
CA GLN A 244 18.84 43.21 3.15
C GLN A 244 17.75 44.23 2.81
N SER A 245 17.83 45.32 3.56
CA SER A 245 16.99 46.50 3.52
C SER A 245 17.05 47.19 2.15
N ILE A 246 15.89 47.64 1.67
CA ILE A 246 15.77 48.89 0.91
C ILE A 246 15.19 49.92 1.87
#